data_AF-A0A9E2I6W4-F1
#
_entry.id   AF-A0A9E2I6W4-F1
#
_cell.length_a   1.000
_cell.length_b   1.000
_cell.length_c   1.000
_cell.angle_alpha   90.00
_cell.angle_beta   90.00
_cell.angle_gamma   90.00
#
_symmetry.space_group_name_H-M   'P 1'
#
loop_
_entity.id
_entity.type
_entity.pdbx_description
1 polymer ?
#
loop_
_entity_poly.entity_id
_entity_poly.type
_entity_poly.pdbx_seq_one_letter_code
_entity_poly.pdbx_strand_id
1 'polypeptide(L)'
;QIGQAPFELGEESEGTQKFFYLLGPLLDALENGNILMIDELEARLHPKLTRELVRMFNSPQTNPHNAQLIFATHDAGLLGEYLLRRDQIWFTEKNRYGATELYSLAEMKERNDASFEKNYLLGRYGAIPYISGLRAFLEQELQYGENTETERA
;
A
#
# COMPACT_ATOMS: atom_id res chain seq x y z
N GLN A 1 10.29 -37.07 19.34
CA GLN A 1 8.97 -36.43 19.41
C GLN A 1 9.24 -34.93 19.33
N ILE A 2 8.81 -34.27 18.25
CA ILE A 2 9.03 -32.82 18.08
C ILE A 2 7.94 -32.16 18.93
N GLY A 3 8.32 -31.44 19.99
CA GLY A 3 7.38 -30.74 20.86
C GLY A 3 6.78 -29.55 20.12
N GLN A 4 5.45 -29.39 20.20
CA GLN A 4 4.82 -28.13 19.83
C GLN A 4 4.85 -27.21 21.05
N ALA A 5 5.60 -26.12 20.95
CA ALA A 5 5.55 -25.02 21.90
C ALA A 5 4.71 -23.91 21.25
N PRO A 6 3.56 -23.51 21.83
CA PRO A 6 2.82 -22.36 21.33
C PRO A 6 3.64 -21.09 21.58
N PHE A 7 3.76 -20.24 20.55
CA PHE A 7 4.35 -18.90 20.71
C PHE A 7 3.30 -17.97 21.32
N GLU A 8 3.71 -17.13 22.26
CA GLU A 8 2.90 -16.00 22.69
C GLU A 8 2.85 -14.96 21.56
N LEU A 9 1.77 -14.16 21.48
CA LEU A 9 1.62 -13.16 20.42
C LEU A 9 2.82 -12.19 20.35
N GLY A 10 3.44 -11.87 21.49
CA GLY A 10 4.63 -11.02 21.54
C GLY A 10 5.91 -11.65 20.99
N GLU A 11 5.95 -12.97 20.83
CA GLU A 11 7.08 -13.73 20.29
C GLU A 11 6.99 -13.93 18.76
N GLU A 12 5.83 -13.61 18.18
CA GLU A 12 5.58 -13.68 16.75
C GLU A 12 6.20 -12.48 16.00
N SER A 13 6.38 -12.62 14.68
CA SER A 13 6.85 -11.50 13.85
C SER A 13 5.90 -10.30 13.91
N GLU A 14 6.41 -9.07 13.74
CA GLU A 14 5.56 -7.87 13.72
C GLU A 14 4.42 -7.97 12.68
N GLY A 15 4.66 -8.68 11.57
CA GLY A 15 3.64 -8.90 10.54
C GLY A 15 2.54 -9.86 10.97
N THR A 16 2.89 -10.93 11.66
CA THR A 16 1.92 -11.84 12.28
C THR A 16 1.09 -11.10 13.32
N GLN A 17 1.74 -10.32 14.20
CA GLN A 17 1.07 -9.54 15.23
C GLN A 17 0.06 -8.55 14.62
N LYS A 18 0.48 -7.78 13.60
CA LYS A 18 -0.42 -6.84 12.92
C LYS A 18 -1.59 -7.55 12.27
N PHE A 19 -1.36 -8.69 11.62
CA PHE A 19 -2.44 -9.47 11.03
C PHE A 19 -3.46 -9.91 12.09
N PHE A 20 -3.02 -10.39 13.25
CA PHE A 20 -3.92 -10.73 14.35
C PHE A 20 -4.76 -9.54 14.84
N TYR A 21 -4.19 -8.34 14.90
CA TYR A 21 -4.96 -7.14 15.23
C TYR A 21 -5.97 -6.76 14.13
N LEU A 22 -5.64 -6.99 12.86
CA LEU A 22 -6.55 -6.73 11.72
C LEU A 22 -7.66 -7.78 11.60
N LEU A 23 -7.45 -9.01 12.07
CA LEU A 23 -8.44 -10.09 11.97
C LEU A 23 -9.77 -9.73 12.64
N GLY A 24 -9.76 -9.09 13.81
CA GLY A 24 -10.99 -8.73 14.52
C GLY A 24 -11.91 -7.81 13.68
N PRO A 25 -11.44 -6.60 13.30
CA PRO A 25 -12.19 -5.69 12.44
C PRO A 25 -12.53 -6.28 11.06
N LEU A 26 -11.65 -7.13 10.52
CA LEU A 26 -11.88 -7.77 9.23
C LEU A 26 -13.03 -8.78 9.26
N LEU A 27 -13.06 -9.64 10.27
CA LEU A 27 -14.13 -10.61 10.46
C LEU A 27 -15.45 -9.91 10.75
N ASP A 28 -15.46 -8.91 11.65
CA ASP A 28 -16.65 -8.11 11.94
C ASP A 28 -17.23 -7.46 10.68
N ALA A 29 -16.36 -6.91 9.83
CA ALA A 29 -16.78 -6.29 8.58
C ALA A 29 -17.42 -7.31 7.62
N LEU A 30 -16.78 -8.46 7.41
CA LEU A 30 -17.28 -9.51 6.53
C LEU A 30 -18.58 -10.15 7.04
N GLU A 31 -18.72 -10.34 8.35
CA GLU A 31 -19.91 -10.93 8.98
C GLU A 31 -21.11 -9.98 8.95
N ASN A 32 -20.88 -8.68 9.16
CA ASN A 32 -21.97 -7.70 9.31
C ASN A 32 -22.21 -6.84 8.05
N GLY A 33 -21.36 -6.97 7.02
CA GLY A 33 -21.44 -6.13 5.82
C GLY A 33 -20.96 -4.69 6.05
N ASN A 34 -20.07 -4.48 7.03
CA ASN A 34 -19.59 -3.14 7.38
C ASN A 34 -18.57 -2.60 6.36
N ILE A 35 -18.33 -1.29 6.44
CA ILE A 35 -17.22 -0.63 5.75
C ILE A 35 -16.00 -0.66 6.66
N LEU A 36 -14.91 -1.26 6.18
CA LEU A 36 -13.61 -1.29 6.82
C LEU A 36 -12.66 -0.34 6.09
N MET A 37 -12.16 0.68 6.81
CA MET A 37 -11.18 1.64 6.32
C MET A 37 -9.81 1.36 6.94
N ILE A 38 -8.79 1.15 6.12
CA ILE A 38 -7.43 0.84 6.59
C ILE A 38 -6.43 1.76 5.88
N ASP A 39 -5.66 2.51 6.67
CA ASP A 39 -4.49 3.19 6.15
C ASP A 39 -3.29 2.23 6.11
N GLU A 40 -2.46 2.33 5.07
CA GLU A 40 -1.30 1.47 4.81
C GLU A 40 -1.58 -0.03 5.04
N LEU A 41 -2.45 -0.60 4.20
CA LEU A 41 -2.88 -2.01 4.33
C LEU A 41 -1.69 -2.99 4.32
N GLU A 42 -0.67 -2.72 3.52
CA GLU A 42 0.55 -3.51 3.39
C GLU A 42 1.55 -3.33 4.52
N ALA A 43 1.44 -2.28 5.36
CA ALA A 43 2.47 -2.02 6.34
C ALA A 43 2.64 -3.24 7.24
N ARG A 44 3.84 -3.83 7.27
CA ARG A 44 4.19 -5.06 8.00
C ARG A 44 3.49 -6.35 7.53
N LEU A 45 2.59 -6.33 6.55
CA LEU A 45 2.00 -7.54 5.98
C LEU A 45 2.79 -8.02 4.77
N HIS A 46 2.89 -9.33 4.61
CA HIS A 46 3.44 -9.91 3.38
C HIS A 46 2.49 -9.60 2.20
N PRO A 47 2.97 -9.17 1.01
CA PRO A 47 2.11 -8.78 -0.12
C PRO A 47 1.05 -9.82 -0.51
N LYS A 48 1.41 -11.11 -0.44
CA LYS A 48 0.46 -12.22 -0.64
C LYS A 48 -0.76 -12.14 0.28
N LEU A 49 -0.56 -11.79 1.55
CA LEU A 49 -1.65 -11.71 2.51
C LEU A 49 -2.57 -10.54 2.16
N THR A 50 -2.01 -9.37 1.85
CA THR A 50 -2.77 -8.20 1.39
C THR A 50 -3.63 -8.53 0.16
N ARG A 51 -3.07 -9.27 -0.80
CA ARG A 51 -3.83 -9.73 -1.99
C ARG A 51 -4.98 -10.65 -1.62
N GLU A 52 -4.75 -11.62 -0.73
CA GLU A 52 -5.82 -12.51 -0.28
C GLU A 52 -6.94 -11.76 0.46
N LEU A 53 -6.60 -10.77 1.28
CA LEU A 53 -7.63 -9.92 1.91
C LEU A 53 -8.49 -9.21 0.86
N VAL A 54 -7.88 -8.59 -0.15
CA VAL A 54 -8.63 -7.95 -1.24
C VAL A 54 -9.49 -8.96 -2.01
N ARG A 55 -8.96 -10.18 -2.27
CA ARG A 55 -9.75 -11.26 -2.91
C ARG A 55 -10.96 -11.66 -2.08
N MET A 56 -10.81 -11.74 -0.75
CA MET A 56 -11.91 -12.09 0.15
C MET A 56 -13.06 -11.08 0.07
N PHE A 57 -12.76 -9.77 0.05
CA PHE A 57 -13.78 -8.73 -0.09
C PHE A 57 -14.43 -8.72 -1.49
N ASN A 58 -13.72 -9.17 -2.53
CA ASN A 58 -14.24 -9.24 -3.90
C ASN A 58 -14.95 -10.55 -4.26
N SER A 59 -15.04 -11.52 -3.34
CA SER A 59 -15.68 -12.82 -3.58
C SER A 59 -17.01 -12.90 -2.82
N PRO A 60 -18.14 -13.21 -3.49
CA PRO A 60 -19.42 -13.43 -2.82
C PRO A 60 -19.43 -14.63 -1.87
N GLN A 61 -18.47 -15.56 -2.02
CA GLN A 61 -18.35 -16.74 -1.15
C GLN A 61 -17.80 -16.35 0.22
N THR A 62 -16.81 -15.44 0.26
CA THR A 62 -16.18 -14.97 1.50
C THR A 62 -16.77 -13.66 2.02
N ASN A 63 -17.43 -12.89 1.16
CA ASN A 63 -18.12 -11.63 1.48
C ASN A 63 -19.61 -11.68 1.07
N PRO A 64 -20.43 -12.58 1.68
CA PRO A 64 -21.84 -12.73 1.32
C PRO A 64 -22.70 -11.54 1.75
N HIS A 65 -22.20 -10.69 2.65
CA HIS A 65 -22.90 -9.53 3.21
C HIS A 65 -22.51 -8.20 2.55
N ASN A 66 -21.73 -8.23 1.47
CA ASN A 66 -21.29 -7.04 0.71
C ASN A 66 -20.57 -5.99 1.56
N ALA A 67 -19.72 -6.44 2.49
CA ALA A 67 -18.77 -5.59 3.20
C ALA A 67 -17.88 -4.82 2.22
N GLN A 68 -17.43 -3.64 2.61
CA GLN A 68 -16.56 -2.81 1.77
C GLN A 68 -15.21 -2.63 2.42
N LEU A 69 -14.14 -2.84 1.66
CA LEU A 69 -12.78 -2.52 2.07
C LEU A 69 -12.31 -1.28 1.32
N ILE A 70 -12.01 -0.22 2.04
CA ILE A 70 -11.40 1.01 1.53
C ILE A 70 -10.02 1.11 2.16
N PHE A 71 -8.98 1.26 1.35
CA PHE A 71 -7.62 1.29 1.87
C PHE A 71 -6.68 2.16 1.07
N ALA A 72 -5.65 2.66 1.75
CA ALA A 72 -4.49 3.29 1.12
C ALA A 72 -3.32 2.30 1.10
N THR A 73 -2.46 2.42 0.08
CA THR A 73 -1.32 1.53 -0.11
C THR A 73 -0.22 2.17 -0.95
N HIS A 74 1.02 1.79 -0.68
CA HIS A 74 2.19 2.03 -1.51
C HIS A 74 2.62 0.81 -2.32
N ASP A 75 1.94 -0.35 -2.18
CA ASP A 75 2.23 -1.58 -2.92
C ASP A 75 1.67 -1.51 -4.36
N ALA A 76 2.52 -1.09 -5.30
CA ALA A 76 2.20 -1.07 -6.73
C ALA A 76 1.83 -2.46 -7.30
N GLY A 77 2.24 -3.55 -6.64
CA GLY A 77 1.94 -4.92 -7.06
C GLY A 77 0.45 -5.25 -7.04
N LEU A 78 -0.37 -4.51 -6.27
CA LEU A 78 -1.82 -4.65 -6.29
C LEU A 78 -2.45 -4.22 -7.63
N LEU A 79 -1.78 -3.35 -8.39
CA LEU A 79 -2.23 -2.92 -9.72
C LEU A 79 -2.01 -4.00 -10.80
N GLY A 80 -1.04 -4.90 -10.61
CA GLY A 80 -0.63 -5.89 -11.62
C GLY A 80 -1.50 -7.15 -11.67
N GLU A 81 -2.24 -7.43 -10.59
CA GLU A 81 -2.92 -8.71 -10.38
C GLU A 81 -4.38 -8.73 -10.87
N TYR A 82 -4.84 -7.64 -11.53
CA TYR A 82 -6.25 -7.43 -11.94
C TYR A 82 -7.27 -7.70 -10.82
N LEU A 83 -6.84 -7.50 -9.57
CA LEU A 83 -7.67 -7.66 -8.36
C LEU A 83 -8.73 -6.59 -8.24
N LEU A 84 -8.42 -5.41 -8.77
CA LEU A 84 -9.23 -4.21 -8.68
C LEU A 84 -9.64 -3.78 -10.08
N ARG A 85 -10.91 -3.39 -10.22
CA ARG A 85 -11.37 -2.71 -11.43
C ARG A 85 -10.83 -1.27 -11.45
N ARG A 86 -10.85 -0.66 -12.62
CA ARG A 86 -10.32 0.70 -12.83
C ARG A 86 -11.06 1.77 -12.02
N ASP A 87 -12.36 1.59 -11.79
CA ASP A 87 -13.18 2.46 -10.95
C ASP A 87 -12.88 2.31 -9.44
N GLN A 88 -12.22 1.23 -9.05
CA GLN A 88 -11.79 0.97 -7.67
C GLN A 88 -10.37 1.46 -7.39
N ILE A 89 -9.63 1.90 -8.42
CA ILE A 89 -8.27 2.40 -8.30
C ILE A 89 -8.29 3.93 -8.36
N TRP A 90 -7.77 4.55 -7.32
CA TRP A 90 -7.67 6.00 -7.18
C TRP A 90 -6.23 6.38 -6.85
N PHE A 91 -5.73 7.41 -7.52
CA PHE A 91 -4.39 7.94 -7.32
C PHE A 91 -4.46 9.26 -6.56
N THR A 92 -3.50 9.50 -5.70
CA THR A 92 -3.32 10.77 -4.98
C THR A 92 -2.03 11.45 -5.44
N GLU A 93 -2.12 12.72 -5.82
CA GLU A 93 -0.94 13.51 -6.21
C GLU A 93 -1.01 14.90 -5.60
N LYS A 94 0.13 15.44 -5.15
CA LYS A 94 0.22 16.84 -4.73
C LYS A 94 0.50 17.73 -5.93
N ASN A 95 -0.34 18.73 -6.15
CA ASN A 95 -0.10 19.75 -7.16
C ASN A 95 0.99 20.74 -6.71
N ARG A 96 1.35 21.67 -7.60
CA ARG A 96 2.39 22.69 -7.35
C ARG A 96 2.13 23.61 -6.15
N TYR A 97 0.91 23.65 -5.62
CA TYR A 97 0.53 24.42 -4.44
C TYR A 97 0.52 23.57 -3.16
N GLY A 98 0.91 22.29 -3.25
CA GLY A 98 0.91 21.35 -2.14
C GLY A 98 -0.47 20.76 -1.80
N ALA A 99 -1.51 21.08 -2.58
CA ALA A 99 -2.84 20.50 -2.40
C ALA A 99 -2.91 19.11 -3.03
N THR A 100 -3.56 18.17 -2.35
CA THR A 100 -3.76 16.80 -2.85
C THR A 100 -4.93 16.77 -3.83
N GLU A 101 -4.68 16.26 -5.03
CA GLU A 101 -5.67 15.91 -6.04
C GLU A 101 -5.87 14.39 -6.03
N LEU A 102 -7.12 13.98 -6.22
CA LEU A 102 -7.54 12.58 -6.23
C LEU A 102 -8.27 12.31 -7.55
N TYR A 103 -7.87 11.27 -8.28
CA TYR A 103 -8.47 10.90 -9.56
C TYR A 103 -8.47 9.39 -9.79
N SER A 104 -9.47 8.87 -10.50
CA SER A 104 -9.61 7.44 -10.76
C SER A 104 -8.87 6.99 -12.03
N LEU A 105 -8.35 5.75 -12.04
CA LEU A 105 -7.86 5.11 -13.26
C LEU A 105 -8.96 4.95 -14.33
N ALA A 106 -10.24 4.96 -13.93
CA ALA A 106 -11.37 4.95 -14.85
C ALA A 106 -11.45 6.22 -15.72
N GLU A 107 -10.96 7.36 -15.22
CA GLU A 107 -10.95 8.63 -15.95
C GLU A 107 -9.87 8.68 -17.04
N MET A 108 -8.87 7.79 -16.96
CA MET A 108 -7.79 7.69 -17.93
C MET A 108 -8.23 6.92 -19.19
N LYS A 109 -7.68 7.25 -20.36
CA LYS A 109 -7.95 6.54 -21.62
C LYS A 109 -7.12 5.26 -21.78
N GLU A 110 -7.12 4.43 -20.74
CA GLU A 110 -6.39 3.16 -20.72
C GLU A 110 -7.29 1.99 -21.14
N ARG A 111 -6.69 0.97 -21.75
CA ARG A 111 -7.39 -0.30 -22.05
C ARG A 111 -7.46 -1.16 -20.80
N ASN A 112 -8.47 -2.01 -20.70
CA ASN A 112 -8.65 -2.89 -19.54
C ASN A 112 -7.57 -3.98 -19.42
N ASP A 113 -6.86 -4.29 -20.52
CA ASP A 113 -5.77 -5.27 -20.57
C ASP A 113 -4.38 -4.60 -20.55
N ALA A 114 -4.31 -3.31 -20.24
CA ALA A 114 -3.04 -2.63 -20.05
C ALA A 114 -2.38 -3.10 -18.74
N SER A 115 -1.05 -3.13 -18.74
CA SER A 115 -0.27 -3.40 -17.52
C SER A 115 -0.26 -2.16 -16.63
N PHE A 116 -1.24 -2.07 -15.73
CA PHE A 116 -1.42 -0.90 -14.85
C PHE A 116 -0.21 -0.67 -13.93
N GLU A 117 0.32 -1.73 -13.32
CA GLU A 117 1.54 -1.67 -12.49
C GLU A 117 2.72 -1.06 -13.27
N LYS A 118 3.03 -1.59 -14.46
CA LYS A 118 4.13 -1.09 -15.28
C LYS A 118 3.91 0.37 -15.67
N ASN A 119 2.70 0.73 -16.09
CA ASN A 119 2.39 2.10 -16.49
C ASN A 119 2.51 3.07 -15.30
N TYR A 120 2.06 2.67 -14.12
CA TYR A 120 2.23 3.42 -12.88
C TYR A 120 3.71 3.63 -12.53
N LEU A 121 4.52 2.56 -12.54
CA LEU A 121 5.95 2.64 -12.26
C LEU A 121 6.74 3.49 -13.28
N LEU A 122 6.24 3.58 -14.51
CA LEU A 122 6.78 4.50 -15.54
C LEU A 122 6.30 5.95 -15.38
N GLY A 123 5.48 6.25 -14.37
CA GLY A 123 4.95 7.59 -14.07
C GLY A 123 3.82 8.04 -14.99
N ARG A 124 3.23 7.15 -15.81
CA ARG A 124 2.18 7.52 -16.77
C ARG A 124 0.90 8.00 -16.09
N TYR A 125 0.68 7.58 -14.87
CA TYR A 125 -0.50 7.89 -14.08
C TYR A 125 -0.25 8.97 -13.04
N GLY A 126 0.90 9.64 -13.05
CA GLY A 126 1.29 10.55 -11.96
C GLY A 126 1.45 9.80 -10.65
N ALA A 127 1.21 10.50 -9.54
CA ALA A 127 1.22 9.94 -8.17
C ALA A 127 2.50 9.16 -7.77
N ILE A 128 3.59 9.33 -8.51
CA ILE A 128 4.90 8.77 -8.17
C ILE A 128 5.72 9.80 -7.39
N PRO A 129 6.57 9.37 -6.44
CA PRO A 129 7.44 10.28 -5.71
C PRO A 129 8.38 11.05 -6.63
N TYR A 130 8.45 12.37 -6.45
CA TYR A 130 9.43 13.23 -7.12
C TYR A 130 10.81 13.04 -6.47
N ILE A 131 11.62 12.14 -7.03
CA ILE A 131 12.99 11.83 -6.55
C ILE A 131 14.05 12.72 -7.24
N SER A 132 13.68 13.43 -8.31
CA SER A 132 14.57 14.36 -9.01
C SER A 132 15.07 15.46 -8.06
N GLY A 133 16.38 15.50 -7.80
CA GLY A 133 17.00 16.43 -6.88
C GLY A 133 17.39 15.83 -5.53
N LEU A 134 16.88 14.65 -5.15
CA LEU A 134 17.29 13.99 -3.91
C LEU A 134 18.80 13.69 -3.90
N ARG A 135 19.33 13.18 -5.02
CA ARG A 135 20.76 12.91 -5.15
C ARG A 135 21.61 14.17 -5.01
N ALA A 136 21.23 15.25 -5.71
CA ALA A 136 21.95 16.52 -5.65
C ALA A 136 21.87 17.15 -4.24
N PHE A 137 20.72 17.06 -3.59
CA PHE A 137 20.52 17.48 -2.20
C PHE A 137 21.43 16.69 -1.25
N LEU A 138 21.45 15.36 -1.35
CA LEU A 138 22.31 14.51 -0.52
C LEU A 138 23.80 14.77 -0.76
N GLU A 139 24.21 14.97 -2.02
CA GLU A 139 25.59 15.31 -2.37
C GLU A 139 26.01 16.66 -1.77
N GLN A 140 25.13 17.65 -1.73
CA GLN A 140 25.40 18.96 -1.12
C GLN A 140 25.54 18.87 0.41
N GLU A 141 24.65 18.15 1.10
CA GLU A 141 24.68 18.00 2.56
C GLU A 141 25.90 17.20 3.05
N LEU A 142 26.26 16.12 2.35
CA LEU A 142 27.45 15.31 2.68
C LEU A 142 28.75 16.10 2.48
N GLN A 143 28.84 16.93 1.43
CA GLN A 143 29.97 17.83 1.22
C GLN A 143 30.03 18.95 2.26
N TYR A 144 28.89 19.41 2.76
CA TYR A 144 28.85 20.42 3.83
C TYR A 144 29.39 19.86 5.16
N GLY A 145 29.08 18.60 5.48
CA GLY A 145 29.57 17.90 6.68
C GLY A 145 31.09 17.75 6.74
N GLU A 146 31.74 17.31 5.65
CA GLU A 146 33.20 17.12 5.60
C GLU A 146 33.98 18.44 5.73
N ASN A 147 33.44 19.53 5.18
CA ASN A 147 34.08 20.84 5.26
C ASN A 147 34.02 21.41 6.69
N THR A 148 32.93 21.17 7.42
CA THR A 148 32.80 21.63 8.83
C THR A 148 33.64 20.86 9.84
N GLU A 149 34.03 19.60 9.57
CA GLU A 149 34.97 18.87 10.42
C GLU A 149 36.42 19.28 10.15
N THR A 150 36.75 19.62 8.91
CA THR A 150 38.10 20.10 8.53
C THR A 150 38.40 21.51 9.07
N GLU A 151 37.39 22.35 9.25
CA GLU A 151 37.53 23.68 9.90
C GLU A 151 37.59 23.63 11.45
N ARG A 152 37.36 22.46 12.06
CA ARG A 152 37.40 22.25 13.52
C ARG A 152 38.62 21.46 14.01
N ALA A 153 39.51 21.03 13.10
CA ALA A 153 40.75 20.31 13.40
C ALA A 153 41.99 21.23 13.42
#